data_AF-A0A8H3H932-F1
#
_entry.id   AF-A0A8H3H932-F1
#
_cell.length_a   1.000
_cell.length_b   1.000
_cell.length_c   1.000
_cell.angle_alpha   90.00
_cell.angle_beta   90.00
_cell.angle_gamma   90.00
#
_symmetry.space_group_name_H-M   'P 1'
#
loop_
_entity.id
_entity.type
_entity.pdbx_description
1 polymer ?
#
loop_
_entity_poly.entity_id
_entity_poly.type
_entity_poly.pdbx_seq_one_letter_code
_entity_poly.pdbx_strand_id
1 'polypeptide(L)'
;MMGETNNASYHAVAWTGGEQFDYEDTNNGVAVSFGAEALSQDTKMDAEDNDWVFVENFKLYLHSAHMKVDGMKLDQVVLAHPNGWDVRQQSFLRNAAVECGVFNPPGETIAKNIRFETEAEASVHYCIKHTNLSSQLNVGARFAVCDAGGSTVDATLYRVTSTQPVLQLGEVDASASIPFGEIVANRTFEARLSKGLEALGLDSDTVGDYSKAAIEDFEFTTKRSFDFDNPDRKFNIKVARDKAGHGGHLLGVPGGKSDASEIEALKSRIVSMYAPTPLPQA
;
A
#
# COMPACT_ATOMS: atom_id res chain seq x y z
N MET A 1 -21.22 -11.21 41.14
CA MET A 1 -21.75 -10.91 39.80
C MET A 1 -20.57 -10.46 38.95
N MET A 2 -20.03 -11.36 38.14
CA MET A 2 -19.04 -10.99 37.11
C MET A 2 -19.81 -10.27 36.02
N GLY A 3 -19.40 -9.04 35.70
CA GLY A 3 -19.94 -8.30 34.57
C GLY A 3 -19.51 -8.98 33.28
N GLU A 4 -20.49 -9.31 32.44
CA GLU A 4 -20.29 -9.78 31.08
C GLU A 4 -19.49 -8.71 30.31
N THR A 5 -18.26 -9.07 29.90
CA THR A 5 -17.52 -8.29 28.93
C THR A 5 -18.21 -8.47 27.58
N ASN A 6 -18.91 -7.43 27.12
CA ASN A 6 -19.42 -7.35 25.74
C ASN A 6 -18.27 -7.64 24.78
N ASN A 7 -18.35 -8.80 24.13
CA ASN A 7 -17.36 -9.27 23.16
C ASN A 7 -17.64 -8.55 21.83
N ALA A 8 -17.36 -7.25 21.77
CA ALA A 8 -17.43 -6.48 20.53
C ALA A 8 -16.34 -6.99 19.59
N SER A 9 -16.74 -7.57 18.46
CA SER A 9 -15.83 -7.99 17.40
C SER A 9 -15.32 -6.76 16.64
N TYR A 10 -14.06 -6.39 16.88
CA TYR A 10 -13.39 -5.32 16.14
C TYR A 10 -12.73 -5.89 14.89
N HIS A 11 -13.04 -5.31 13.73
CA HIS A 11 -12.39 -5.65 12.47
C HIS A 11 -11.59 -4.43 11.99
N ALA A 12 -10.28 -4.60 11.91
CA ALA A 12 -9.37 -3.62 11.31
C ALA A 12 -9.20 -3.97 9.83
N VAL A 13 -9.48 -3.01 8.96
CA VAL A 13 -9.20 -3.12 7.53
C VAL A 13 -8.11 -2.12 7.21
N ALA A 14 -6.94 -2.62 6.79
CA ALA A 14 -5.85 -1.77 6.34
C ALA A 14 -6.16 -1.32 4.91
N TRP A 15 -6.17 0.00 4.71
CA TRP A 15 -6.33 0.64 3.41
C TRP A 15 -5.00 1.30 3.09
N THR A 16 -4.35 0.86 2.03
CA THR A 16 -3.06 1.40 1.61
C THR A 16 -3.27 2.64 0.74
N GLY A 17 -2.49 3.68 1.01
CA GLY A 17 -2.52 5.04 0.49
C GLY A 17 -2.44 5.32 -1.00
N GLY A 18 -2.82 4.40 -1.87
CA GLY A 18 -3.09 4.69 -3.27
C GLY A 18 -4.58 4.64 -3.47
N GLU A 19 -5.18 5.78 -3.82
CA GLU A 19 -6.19 5.88 -4.87
C GLU A 19 -6.97 4.58 -5.17
N GLN A 20 -8.25 4.54 -4.78
CA GLN A 20 -9.12 3.35 -4.78
C GLN A 20 -9.63 2.96 -6.18
N PHE A 21 -8.73 2.92 -7.14
CA PHE A 21 -9.05 2.62 -8.52
C PHE A 21 -8.64 1.20 -8.82
N ASP A 22 -9.60 0.37 -9.16
CA ASP A 22 -9.35 -0.99 -9.59
C ASP A 22 -10.04 -1.19 -10.96
N TYR A 23 -9.53 -2.10 -11.78
CA TYR A 23 -10.26 -2.57 -12.97
C TYR A 23 -10.86 -3.94 -12.69
N GLU A 24 -12.12 -4.14 -13.09
CA GLU A 24 -12.81 -5.43 -13.04
C GLU A 24 -13.04 -5.95 -14.45
N ASP A 25 -12.68 -7.22 -14.68
CA ASP A 25 -12.98 -7.91 -15.93
C ASP A 25 -14.48 -8.21 -16.00
N THR A 26 -15.14 -7.59 -16.97
CA THR A 26 -16.61 -7.71 -17.15
C THR A 26 -17.07 -9.13 -17.48
N ASN A 27 -16.18 -10.00 -17.97
CA ASN A 27 -16.52 -11.35 -18.37
C ASN A 27 -16.67 -12.30 -17.18
N ASN A 28 -15.98 -12.04 -16.06
CA ASN A 28 -15.94 -12.95 -14.91
C ASN A 28 -16.09 -12.26 -13.55
N GLY A 29 -16.15 -10.93 -13.51
CA GLY A 29 -16.28 -10.13 -12.29
C GLY A 29 -15.06 -10.21 -11.37
N VAL A 30 -13.89 -10.52 -11.93
CA VAL A 30 -12.63 -10.62 -11.19
C VAL A 30 -11.89 -9.29 -11.32
N ALA A 31 -11.43 -8.75 -10.19
CA ALA A 31 -10.56 -7.59 -10.21
C ALA A 31 -9.18 -7.96 -10.78
N VAL A 32 -8.72 -7.18 -11.75
CA VAL A 32 -7.57 -7.47 -12.62
C VAL A 32 -6.44 -6.44 -12.52
N SER A 33 -6.71 -5.26 -11.94
CA SER A 33 -5.68 -4.27 -11.57
C SER A 33 -6.11 -3.50 -10.32
N PHE A 34 -5.15 -3.11 -9.47
CA PHE A 34 -5.44 -2.56 -8.14
C PHE A 34 -4.65 -1.31 -7.76
N GLY A 35 -5.34 -0.30 -7.26
CA GLY A 35 -4.72 0.92 -6.72
C GLY A 35 -4.01 1.76 -7.78
N ALA A 36 -2.80 2.26 -7.47
CA ALA A 36 -2.10 3.24 -8.30
C ALA A 36 -1.71 2.73 -9.71
N GLU A 37 -1.60 1.41 -9.91
CA GLU A 37 -1.36 0.81 -11.23
C GLU A 37 -2.59 0.92 -12.15
N ALA A 38 -3.81 0.91 -11.60
CA ALA A 38 -5.04 1.07 -12.38
C ALA A 38 -5.15 2.45 -13.06
N LEU A 39 -4.29 3.40 -12.70
CA LEU A 39 -4.22 4.70 -13.36
C LEU A 39 -3.15 4.79 -14.45
N SER A 40 -2.35 3.75 -14.63
CA SER A 40 -1.33 3.71 -15.68
C SER A 40 -1.98 3.79 -17.07
N GLN A 41 -1.23 4.31 -18.03
CA GLN A 41 -1.73 4.43 -19.41
C GLN A 41 -1.89 3.04 -20.04
N ASP A 42 -1.00 2.11 -19.73
CA ASP A 42 -1.06 0.74 -20.23
C ASP A 42 -2.27 -0.01 -19.66
N THR A 43 -2.58 0.17 -18.37
CA THR A 43 -3.79 -0.45 -17.79
C THR A 43 -5.08 0.13 -18.38
N LYS A 44 -5.10 1.43 -18.73
CA LYS A 44 -6.25 2.03 -19.44
C LYS A 44 -6.43 1.45 -20.84
N MET A 45 -5.33 1.22 -21.56
CA MET A 45 -5.36 0.55 -22.87
C MET A 45 -5.83 -0.90 -22.73
N ASP A 46 -5.30 -1.63 -21.76
CA ASP A 46 -5.74 -3.00 -21.46
C ASP A 46 -7.23 -3.06 -21.10
N ALA A 47 -7.73 -2.06 -20.38
CA ALA A 47 -9.14 -1.99 -20.04
C ALA A 47 -10.04 -1.78 -21.27
N GLU A 48 -9.60 -0.97 -22.24
CA GLU A 48 -10.30 -0.79 -23.51
C GLU A 48 -10.28 -2.09 -24.34
N ASP A 49 -9.15 -2.78 -24.39
CA ASP A 49 -8.98 -4.00 -25.20
C ASP A 49 -9.70 -5.23 -24.62
N ASN A 50 -9.84 -5.28 -23.30
CA ASN A 50 -10.42 -6.43 -22.59
C ASN A 50 -11.81 -6.13 -21.99
N ASP A 51 -12.44 -5.03 -22.40
CA ASP A 51 -13.73 -4.56 -21.90
C ASP A 51 -13.77 -4.48 -20.35
N TRP A 52 -12.67 -4.09 -19.71
CA TRP A 52 -12.64 -3.93 -18.25
C TRP A 52 -13.38 -2.66 -17.84
N VAL A 53 -14.03 -2.72 -16.69
CA VAL A 53 -14.71 -1.57 -16.12
C VAL A 53 -13.84 -0.98 -15.02
N PHE A 54 -13.63 0.33 -15.10
CA PHE A 54 -12.99 1.09 -14.04
C PHE A 54 -13.95 1.18 -12.86
N VAL A 55 -13.51 0.69 -11.71
CA VAL A 55 -14.29 0.70 -10.48
C VAL A 55 -13.56 1.55 -9.45
N GLU A 56 -14.28 2.54 -8.94
CA GLU A 56 -13.84 3.32 -7.80
C GLU A 56 -14.37 2.70 -6.50
N ASN A 57 -13.55 2.69 -5.46
CA ASN A 57 -13.91 2.24 -4.13
C ASN A 57 -14.20 0.73 -3.99
N PHE A 58 -13.73 -0.09 -4.93
CA PHE A 58 -13.95 -1.54 -4.97
C PHE A 58 -13.50 -2.28 -3.71
N LYS A 59 -12.39 -1.85 -3.09
CA LYS A 59 -11.90 -2.40 -1.81
C LYS A 59 -12.94 -2.33 -0.66
N LEU A 60 -13.98 -1.48 -0.75
CA LEU A 60 -15.07 -1.44 0.23
C LEU A 60 -16.08 -2.58 0.04
N TYR A 61 -16.13 -3.14 -1.16
CA TYR A 61 -16.93 -4.31 -1.53
C TYR A 61 -16.14 -5.63 -1.38
N LEU A 62 -14.81 -5.57 -1.21
CA LEU A 62 -13.94 -6.70 -0.90
C LEU A 62 -14.11 -7.17 0.56
N HIS A 63 -15.24 -7.80 0.84
CA HIS A 63 -15.38 -8.56 2.08
C HIS A 63 -14.50 -9.83 1.99
N SER A 64 -13.66 -10.08 2.99
CA SER A 64 -13.08 -11.42 3.16
C SER A 64 -14.21 -12.45 3.23
N ALA A 65 -14.01 -13.67 2.74
CA ALA A 65 -15.05 -14.72 2.77
C ALA A 65 -15.61 -14.98 4.18
N HIS A 66 -14.84 -14.64 5.22
CA HIS A 66 -15.22 -14.74 6.63
C HIS A 66 -16.06 -13.55 7.13
N MET A 67 -16.05 -12.42 6.42
CA MET A 67 -16.94 -11.27 6.62
C MET A 67 -18.25 -11.40 5.81
N LYS A 68 -18.28 -12.29 4.81
CA LYS A 68 -19.49 -12.66 4.03
C LYS A 68 -20.37 -13.71 4.73
N VAL A 69 -20.23 -13.88 6.04
CA VAL A 69 -21.14 -14.76 6.79
C VAL A 69 -22.48 -14.03 6.88
N ASP A 70 -23.50 -14.58 6.22
CA ASP A 70 -24.88 -14.07 6.28
C ASP A 70 -25.27 -13.81 7.74
N GLY A 71 -25.52 -12.54 8.08
CA GLY A 71 -25.93 -12.11 9.41
C GLY A 71 -24.82 -11.60 10.35
N MET A 72 -23.56 -11.47 9.91
CA MET A 72 -22.55 -10.75 10.70
C MET A 72 -22.90 -9.26 10.79
N LYS A 73 -23.20 -8.80 12.01
CA LYS A 73 -23.34 -7.39 12.36
C LYS A 73 -21.96 -6.89 12.79
N LEU A 74 -21.34 -6.03 11.99
CA LEU A 74 -20.16 -5.29 12.44
C LEU A 74 -20.63 -4.17 13.35
N ASP A 75 -20.28 -4.22 14.64
CA ASP A 75 -20.62 -3.13 15.56
C ASP A 75 -19.72 -1.90 15.34
N GLN A 76 -18.49 -2.13 14.84
CA GLN A 76 -17.51 -1.08 14.57
C GLN A 76 -16.52 -1.52 13.49
N VAL A 77 -16.11 -0.59 12.62
CA VAL A 77 -14.99 -0.77 11.67
C VAL A 77 -13.95 0.30 11.94
N VAL A 78 -12.69 -0.11 11.88
CA VAL A 78 -11.54 0.80 11.89
C VAL A 78 -10.90 0.76 10.51
N LEU A 79 -10.87 1.92 9.85
CA LEU A 79 -10.24 2.11 8.55
C LEU A 79 -8.87 2.74 8.78
N ALA A 80 -7.80 2.03 8.41
CA ALA A 80 -6.49 2.66 8.33
C ALA A 80 -6.49 3.71 7.19
N HIS A 81 -5.63 4.71 7.25
CA HIS A 81 -5.41 5.65 6.14
C HIS A 81 -3.99 6.20 6.18
N PRO A 82 -3.48 6.78 5.08
CA PRO A 82 -2.14 7.38 5.08
C PRO A 82 -2.01 8.44 6.15
N ASN A 83 -0.85 8.50 6.80
CA ASN A 83 -0.62 9.42 7.91
C ASN A 83 -0.83 10.90 7.52
N GLY A 84 -0.63 11.25 6.24
CA GLY A 84 -0.84 12.61 5.73
C GLY A 84 -2.29 13.01 5.41
N TRP A 85 -3.27 12.11 5.55
CA TRP A 85 -4.66 12.39 5.20
C TRP A 85 -5.39 13.17 6.30
N ASP A 86 -6.20 14.16 5.88
CA ASP A 86 -6.97 15.02 6.76
C ASP A 86 -8.47 14.66 6.78
N VAL A 87 -9.26 15.50 7.45
CA VAL A 87 -10.70 15.31 7.64
C VAL A 87 -11.44 15.11 6.31
N ARG A 88 -11.02 15.73 5.21
CA ARG A 88 -11.70 15.62 3.91
C ARG A 88 -11.58 14.20 3.35
N GLN A 89 -10.37 13.64 3.29
CA GLN A 89 -10.20 12.29 2.75
C GLN A 89 -10.86 11.25 3.65
N GLN A 90 -10.80 11.41 4.99
CA GLN A 90 -11.55 10.54 5.91
C GLN A 90 -13.07 10.66 5.72
N SER A 91 -13.60 11.85 5.41
CA SER A 91 -15.03 12.04 5.15
C SER A 91 -15.45 11.34 3.85
N PHE A 92 -14.61 11.41 2.82
CA PHE A 92 -14.80 10.67 1.59
C PHE A 92 -14.87 9.15 1.85
N LEU A 93 -13.87 8.59 2.54
CA LEU A 93 -13.84 7.17 2.91
C LEU A 93 -15.09 6.74 3.71
N ARG A 94 -15.51 7.58 4.65
CA ARG A 94 -16.70 7.30 5.47
C ARG A 94 -17.96 7.23 4.60
N ASN A 95 -18.15 8.17 3.69
CA ASN A 95 -19.31 8.18 2.80
C ASN A 95 -19.32 6.95 1.90
N ALA A 96 -18.18 6.64 1.28
CA ALA A 96 -18.03 5.48 0.44
C ALA A 96 -18.36 4.18 1.23
N ALA A 97 -17.84 4.03 2.45
CA ALA A 97 -18.12 2.86 3.30
C ALA A 97 -19.60 2.70 3.67
N VAL A 98 -20.31 3.82 3.87
CA VAL A 98 -21.76 3.84 4.11
C VAL A 98 -22.51 3.41 2.84
N GLU A 99 -22.14 3.95 1.68
CA GLU A 99 -22.75 3.64 0.37
C GLU A 99 -22.55 2.16 -0.01
N CYS A 100 -21.41 1.58 0.36
CA CYS A 100 -21.10 0.18 0.08
C CYS A 100 -21.86 -0.82 0.98
N GLY A 101 -22.65 -0.35 1.95
CA GLY A 101 -23.47 -1.23 2.79
C GLY A 101 -22.65 -2.13 3.71
N VAL A 102 -21.44 -1.73 4.10
CA VAL A 102 -20.52 -2.50 4.98
C VAL A 102 -21.16 -2.89 6.32
N PHE A 103 -22.26 -2.23 6.70
CA PHE A 103 -22.97 -2.43 7.96
C PHE A 103 -24.46 -2.71 7.72
N ASN A 104 -25.03 -3.60 8.53
CA ASN A 104 -26.45 -3.96 8.46
C ASN A 104 -27.16 -3.77 9.82
N PRO A 105 -28.31 -3.05 9.88
CA PRO A 105 -29.01 -2.36 8.79
C PRO A 105 -28.44 -0.96 8.46
N PRO A 106 -28.68 -0.42 7.25
CA PRO A 106 -28.28 0.92 6.80
C PRO A 106 -28.89 2.05 7.68
N GLY A 107 -28.12 3.05 8.10
CA GLY A 107 -28.63 4.24 8.81
C GLY A 107 -27.57 5.12 9.50
N GLU A 108 -27.99 6.24 10.09
CA GLU A 108 -27.14 7.24 10.79
C GLU A 108 -26.21 6.66 11.88
N THR A 109 -26.54 5.50 12.43
CA THR A 109 -25.74 4.78 13.41
C THR A 109 -24.38 4.32 12.83
N ILE A 110 -24.29 4.13 11.51
CA ILE A 110 -23.10 3.60 10.82
C ILE A 110 -21.94 4.59 10.80
N ALA A 111 -22.22 5.87 10.49
CA ALA A 111 -21.18 6.90 10.40
C ALA A 111 -20.42 7.09 11.73
N LYS A 112 -21.12 6.83 12.86
CA LYS A 112 -20.56 6.87 14.23
C LYS A 112 -19.72 5.64 14.58
N ASN A 113 -19.90 4.54 13.85
CA ASN A 113 -19.23 3.26 14.07
C ASN A 113 -18.00 3.06 13.16
N ILE A 114 -17.71 4.03 12.27
CA ILE A 114 -16.48 4.07 11.49
C ILE A 114 -15.46 4.94 12.22
N ARG A 115 -14.36 4.33 12.63
CA ARG A 115 -13.18 5.03 13.15
C ARG A 115 -12.05 5.01 12.13
N PHE A 116 -11.19 6.00 12.25
CA PHE A 116 -10.01 6.15 11.42
C PHE A 116 -8.79 6.02 12.32
N GLU A 117 -7.80 5.28 11.82
CA GLU A 117 -6.47 5.19 12.39
C GLU A 117 -5.47 5.41 11.26
N THR A 118 -4.26 5.86 11.59
CA THR A 118 -3.22 5.96 10.56
C THR A 118 -2.65 4.57 10.23
N GLU A 119 -2.17 4.37 8.99
CA GLU A 119 -1.48 3.14 8.57
C GLU A 119 -0.28 2.83 9.48
N ALA A 120 0.50 3.85 9.85
CA ALA A 120 1.61 3.67 10.77
C ALA A 120 1.15 3.20 12.17
N GLU A 121 0.07 3.76 12.73
CA GLU A 121 -0.46 3.34 14.04
C GLU A 121 -1.05 1.92 13.98
N ALA A 122 -1.78 1.60 12.91
CA ALA A 122 -2.27 0.24 12.66
C ALA A 122 -1.11 -0.78 12.60
N SER A 123 0.00 -0.41 11.95
CA SER A 123 1.23 -1.21 11.90
C SER A 123 1.85 -1.41 13.29
N VAL A 124 1.82 -0.40 14.17
CA VAL A 124 2.28 -0.55 15.56
C VAL A 124 1.42 -1.57 16.30
N HIS A 125 0.10 -1.51 16.18
CA HIS A 125 -0.79 -2.49 16.79
C HIS A 125 -0.52 -3.91 16.27
N TYR A 126 -0.29 -4.06 14.97
CA TYR A 126 0.09 -5.34 14.37
C TYR A 126 1.40 -5.88 14.98
N CYS A 127 2.43 -5.04 15.06
CA CYS A 127 3.72 -5.41 15.64
C CYS A 127 3.60 -5.75 17.13
N ILE A 128 2.82 -5.02 17.93
CA ILE A 128 2.56 -5.35 19.33
C ILE A 128 1.95 -6.75 19.48
N LYS A 129 1.01 -7.11 18.59
CA LYS A 129 0.30 -8.38 18.64
C LYS A 129 1.19 -9.56 18.25
N HIS A 130 2.10 -9.38 17.28
CA HIS A 130 2.87 -10.47 16.68
C HIS A 130 4.35 -10.49 17.08
N THR A 131 4.81 -9.51 17.87
CA THR A 131 6.20 -9.41 18.32
C THR A 131 6.27 -9.06 19.80
N ASN A 132 7.47 -8.89 20.35
CA ASN A 132 7.69 -8.44 21.73
C ASN A 132 7.75 -6.91 21.89
N LEU A 133 7.32 -6.14 20.89
CA LEU A 133 7.41 -4.68 20.87
C LEU A 133 6.79 -4.02 22.12
N SER A 134 5.71 -4.59 22.67
CA SER A 134 5.05 -4.10 23.88
C SER A 134 6.00 -3.92 25.08
N SER A 135 7.02 -4.77 25.20
CA SER A 135 8.02 -4.69 26.27
C SER A 135 8.94 -3.47 26.19
N GLN A 136 8.98 -2.81 25.03
CA GLN A 136 9.83 -1.64 24.76
C GLN A 136 9.03 -0.31 24.80
N LEU A 137 7.70 -0.37 24.82
CA LEU A 137 6.82 0.80 24.76
C LEU A 137 6.54 1.39 26.16
N ASN A 138 7.56 2.00 26.76
CA ASN A 138 7.41 2.74 28.02
C ASN A 138 6.95 4.18 27.78
N VAL A 139 6.22 4.78 28.73
CA VAL A 139 5.85 6.21 28.65
C VAL A 139 7.11 7.07 28.42
N GLY A 140 7.06 7.94 27.42
CA GLY A 140 8.17 8.78 26.99
C GLY A 140 9.08 8.15 25.94
N ALA A 141 8.99 6.84 25.68
CA ALA A 141 9.71 6.18 24.60
C ALA A 141 9.36 6.82 23.25
N ARG A 142 10.36 6.96 22.39
CA ARG A 142 10.23 7.49 21.02
C ARG A 142 10.67 6.42 20.03
N PHE A 143 9.89 6.23 18.98
CA PHE A 143 10.21 5.27 17.94
C PHE A 143 9.64 5.75 16.60
N ALA A 144 10.33 5.42 15.52
CA ALA A 144 9.88 5.72 14.17
C ALA A 144 9.17 4.50 13.58
N VAL A 145 8.11 4.76 12.84
CA VAL A 145 7.47 3.79 11.94
C VAL A 145 7.75 4.27 10.53
N CYS A 146 8.24 3.37 9.69
CA CYS A 146 8.45 3.59 8.26
C CYS A 146 7.60 2.55 7.54
N ASP A 147 6.49 3.01 6.96
CA ASP A 147 5.61 2.21 6.12
C ASP A 147 5.98 2.46 4.66
N ALA A 148 6.53 1.44 4.00
CA ALA A 148 6.94 1.52 2.61
C ALA A 148 5.96 0.73 1.76
N GLY A 149 4.88 1.40 1.36
CA GLY A 149 3.78 0.82 0.61
C GLY A 149 3.98 0.81 -0.90
N GLY A 150 2.89 0.47 -1.61
CA GLY A 150 2.88 0.37 -3.06
C GLY A 150 3.03 1.71 -3.77
N SER A 151 2.35 2.74 -3.26
CA SER A 151 2.32 4.10 -3.84
C SER A 151 3.16 5.10 -3.05
N THR A 152 3.12 5.02 -1.73
CA THR A 152 3.76 5.97 -0.82
C THR A 152 4.76 5.30 0.10
N VAL A 153 5.71 6.09 0.57
CA VAL A 153 6.47 5.77 1.77
C VAL A 153 6.11 6.81 2.82
N ASP A 154 5.60 6.34 3.94
CA ASP A 154 5.16 7.14 5.07
C ASP A 154 6.10 6.90 6.27
N ALA A 155 6.57 7.97 6.88
CA ALA A 155 7.41 7.91 8.06
C ALA A 155 6.89 8.83 9.16
N THR A 156 6.66 8.24 10.33
CA THR A 156 6.11 8.95 11.50
C THR A 156 6.95 8.67 12.73
N LEU A 157 7.24 9.71 13.49
CA LEU A 157 7.90 9.60 14.79
C LEU A 157 6.87 9.68 15.90
N TYR A 158 6.69 8.56 16.62
CA TYR A 158 5.78 8.50 17.76
C TYR A 158 6.52 8.69 19.07
N ARG A 159 5.81 9.26 20.04
CA ARG A 159 6.10 9.21 21.47
C ARG A 159 4.98 8.47 22.17
N VAL A 160 5.32 7.53 23.05
CA VAL A 160 4.34 6.90 23.94
C VAL A 160 3.92 7.91 25.01
N THR A 161 2.65 8.31 25.01
CA THR A 161 2.08 9.27 25.97
C THR A 161 1.43 8.58 27.16
N SER A 162 0.84 7.40 26.94
CA SER A 162 0.34 6.53 27.99
C SER A 162 0.44 5.06 27.59
N THR A 163 0.59 4.18 28.57
CA THR A 163 0.50 2.72 28.39
C THR A 163 -0.72 2.11 29.07
N GLN A 164 -1.47 2.91 29.86
CA GLN A 164 -2.67 2.48 30.57
C GLN A 164 -3.77 3.57 30.55
N PRO A 165 -5.06 3.20 30.49
CA PRO A 165 -5.58 1.84 30.34
C PRO A 165 -5.38 1.25 28.93
N VAL A 166 -5.04 2.09 27.96
CA VAL A 166 -4.69 1.70 26.58
C VAL A 166 -3.40 2.41 26.19
N LEU A 167 -2.65 1.81 25.25
CA LEU A 167 -1.52 2.48 24.63
C LEU A 167 -2.02 3.74 23.91
N GLN A 168 -1.35 4.86 24.17
CA GLN A 168 -1.59 6.11 23.46
C GLN A 168 -0.27 6.57 22.85
N LEU A 169 -0.33 6.88 21.56
CA LEU A 169 0.77 7.41 20.79
C LEU A 169 0.48 8.87 20.45
N GLY A 170 1.49 9.71 20.55
CA GLY A 170 1.46 11.07 20.03
C GLY A 170 2.50 11.23 18.95
N GLU A 171 2.14 11.77 17.80
CA GLU A 171 3.13 12.20 16.80
C GLU A 171 4.00 13.31 17.40
N VAL A 172 5.32 13.19 17.25
CA VAL A 172 6.26 14.19 17.77
C VAL A 172 6.36 15.39 16.83
N ASP A 173 6.17 15.16 15.54
CA ASP A 173 6.13 16.16 14.48
C ASP A 173 5.24 15.62 13.34
N ALA A 174 4.87 16.48 12.40
CA ALA A 174 4.08 16.10 11.24
C ALA A 174 4.75 14.96 10.46
N SER A 175 3.99 13.88 10.26
CA SER A 175 4.38 12.74 9.45
C SER A 175 4.90 13.14 8.07
N ALA A 176 5.88 12.38 7.58
CA ALA A 176 6.44 12.54 6.25
C ALA A 176 5.81 11.50 5.33
N SER A 177 5.26 11.94 4.20
CA SER A 177 4.74 11.08 3.15
C SER A 177 5.36 11.50 1.83
N ILE A 178 5.93 10.56 1.10
CA ILE A 178 6.49 10.80 -0.24
C ILE A 178 5.83 9.84 -1.25
N PRO A 179 5.58 10.27 -2.49
CA PRO A 179 4.99 9.42 -3.54
C PRO A 179 6.02 8.47 -4.15
N PHE A 180 6.75 7.76 -3.30
CA PHE A 180 7.90 6.92 -3.67
C PHE A 180 7.74 5.48 -3.16
N GLY A 181 6.64 4.82 -3.53
CA GLY A 181 6.42 3.41 -3.22
C GLY A 181 7.04 2.45 -4.24
N GLU A 182 6.66 1.18 -4.12
CA GLU A 182 6.94 0.10 -5.06
C GLU A 182 6.74 0.46 -6.54
N ILE A 183 5.68 1.23 -6.85
CA ILE A 183 5.33 1.61 -8.22
C ILE A 183 6.47 2.34 -8.95
N VAL A 184 7.31 3.06 -8.22
CA VAL A 184 8.47 3.75 -8.80
C VAL A 184 9.52 2.76 -9.28
N ALA A 185 9.71 1.64 -8.57
CA ALA A 185 10.63 0.58 -8.99
C ALA A 185 10.17 -0.05 -10.32
N ASN A 186 8.87 -0.34 -10.45
CA ASN A 186 8.29 -0.89 -11.68
C ASN A 186 8.45 0.07 -12.86
N ARG A 187 8.04 1.34 -12.69
CA ARG A 187 8.16 2.38 -13.72
C ARG A 187 9.61 2.59 -14.16
N THR A 188 10.55 2.56 -13.21
CA THR A 188 11.98 2.70 -13.52
C THR A 188 12.51 1.52 -14.31
N PHE A 189 12.10 0.30 -13.95
CA PHE A 189 12.47 -0.91 -14.66
C PHE A 189 11.89 -0.91 -16.09
N GLU A 190 10.61 -0.58 -16.24
CA GLU A 190 9.91 -0.48 -17.53
C GLU A 190 10.58 0.52 -18.47
N ALA A 191 10.79 1.75 -18.01
CA ALA A 191 11.42 2.79 -18.84
C ALA A 191 12.83 2.39 -19.31
N ARG A 192 13.58 1.69 -18.46
CA ARG A 192 14.91 1.18 -18.82
C ARG A 192 14.82 0.04 -19.82
N LEU A 193 13.85 -0.86 -19.65
CA LEU A 193 13.62 -1.98 -20.54
C LEU A 193 13.17 -1.51 -21.93
N SER A 194 12.12 -0.70 -22.02
CA SER A 194 11.58 -0.17 -23.28
C SER A 194 12.67 0.54 -24.08
N LYS A 195 13.45 1.42 -23.44
CA LYS A 195 14.60 2.07 -24.07
C LYS A 195 15.65 1.08 -24.59
N GLY A 196 15.89 -0.01 -23.87
CA GLY A 196 16.80 -1.08 -24.29
C GLY A 196 16.29 -1.84 -25.51
N LEU A 197 14.99 -2.15 -25.53
CA LEU A 197 14.32 -2.85 -26.63
C LEU A 197 14.23 -1.98 -27.90
N GLU A 198 13.91 -0.69 -27.77
CA GLU A 198 13.93 0.29 -28.86
C GLU A 198 15.33 0.40 -29.49
N ALA A 199 16.38 0.39 -28.66
CA ALA A 199 17.76 0.44 -29.13
C ALA A 199 18.18 -0.82 -29.94
N LEU A 200 17.44 -1.92 -29.83
CA LEU A 200 17.60 -3.12 -30.66
C LEU A 200 16.88 -3.01 -32.01
N GLY A 201 16.14 -1.92 -32.26
CA GLY A 201 15.40 -1.68 -33.49
C GLY A 201 14.07 -2.42 -33.57
N LEU A 202 13.50 -2.82 -32.42
CA LEU A 202 12.17 -3.42 -32.35
C LEU A 202 11.09 -2.35 -32.61
N ASP A 203 10.00 -2.75 -33.24
CA ASP A 203 8.84 -1.88 -33.46
C ASP A 203 8.07 -1.65 -32.14
N SER A 204 7.25 -0.59 -32.13
CA SER A 204 6.52 -0.14 -30.94
C SER A 204 5.59 -1.21 -30.35
N ASP A 205 4.95 -2.02 -31.19
CA ASP A 205 4.01 -3.04 -30.74
C ASP A 205 4.78 -4.17 -30.05
N THR A 206 5.88 -4.63 -30.65
CA THR A 206 6.78 -5.62 -30.05
C THR A 206 7.39 -5.13 -28.74
N VAL A 207 7.80 -3.85 -28.66
CA VAL A 207 8.31 -3.25 -27.42
C VAL A 207 7.24 -3.27 -26.33
N GLY A 208 6.00 -2.90 -26.66
CA GLY A 208 4.87 -2.94 -25.73
C GLY A 208 4.60 -4.35 -25.18
N ASP A 209 4.46 -5.33 -26.07
CA ASP A 209 4.22 -6.73 -25.69
C ASP A 209 5.32 -7.29 -24.77
N TYR A 210 6.58 -6.96 -25.07
CA TYR A 210 7.73 -7.44 -24.31
C TYR A 210 7.83 -6.75 -22.96
N SER A 211 7.64 -5.43 -22.92
CA SER A 211 7.67 -4.65 -21.69
C SER A 211 6.57 -5.09 -20.72
N LYS A 212 5.35 -5.32 -21.21
CA LYS A 212 4.24 -5.83 -20.39
C LYS A 212 4.57 -7.16 -19.73
N ALA A 213 4.99 -8.15 -20.53
CA ALA A 213 5.35 -9.47 -20.00
C ALA A 213 6.54 -9.42 -19.02
N ALA A 214 7.51 -8.55 -19.29
CA ALA A 214 8.65 -8.36 -18.42
C ALA A 214 8.28 -7.72 -17.09
N ILE A 215 7.37 -6.76 -17.09
CA ILE A 215 6.89 -6.09 -15.88
C ILE A 215 6.13 -7.06 -14.98
N GLU A 216 5.30 -7.94 -15.55
CA GLU A 216 4.64 -9.01 -14.80
C GLU A 216 5.66 -9.96 -14.14
N ASP A 217 6.64 -10.46 -14.88
CA ASP A 217 7.67 -11.35 -14.32
C ASP A 217 8.59 -10.62 -13.32
N PHE A 218 8.82 -9.31 -13.54
CA PHE A 218 9.55 -8.46 -12.61
C PHE A 218 8.80 -8.31 -11.28
N GLU A 219 7.54 -7.90 -11.33
CA GLU A 219 6.65 -7.69 -10.18
C GLU A 219 6.58 -8.94 -9.30
N PHE A 220 6.21 -10.06 -9.90
CA PHE A 220 5.83 -11.25 -9.15
C PHE A 220 7.01 -12.19 -8.84
N THR A 221 8.13 -12.06 -9.57
CA THR A 221 9.28 -12.97 -9.42
C THR A 221 10.58 -12.23 -9.15
N THR A 222 11.06 -11.44 -10.11
CA THR A 222 12.45 -10.98 -10.10
C THR A 222 12.71 -9.94 -9.02
N LYS A 223 11.83 -8.95 -8.86
CA LYS A 223 11.95 -7.86 -7.88
C LYS A 223 12.12 -8.38 -6.45
N ARG A 224 11.36 -9.42 -6.08
CA ARG A 224 11.40 -10.05 -4.75
C ARG A 224 12.68 -10.83 -4.46
N SER A 225 13.47 -11.11 -5.51
CA SER A 225 14.73 -11.85 -5.42
C SER A 225 15.97 -10.96 -5.52
N PHE A 226 15.80 -9.63 -5.59
CA PHE A 226 16.92 -8.71 -5.60
C PHE A 226 17.78 -8.90 -4.36
N ASP A 227 19.07 -9.02 -4.62
CA ASP A 227 20.10 -9.18 -3.61
C ASP A 227 20.94 -7.91 -3.60
N PHE A 228 20.67 -7.05 -2.62
CA PHE A 228 21.37 -5.77 -2.50
C PHE A 228 22.85 -5.94 -2.11
N ASP A 229 23.24 -7.10 -1.57
CA ASP A 229 24.63 -7.41 -1.24
C ASP A 229 25.42 -7.87 -2.48
N ASN A 230 24.72 -8.21 -3.57
CA ASN A 230 25.33 -8.61 -4.84
C ASN A 230 24.77 -7.80 -6.02
N PRO A 231 25.20 -6.54 -6.18
CA PRO A 231 24.70 -5.66 -7.24
C PRO A 231 25.05 -6.15 -8.66
N ASP A 232 26.06 -7.01 -8.80
CA ASP A 232 26.46 -7.59 -10.09
C ASP A 232 25.63 -8.82 -10.48
N ARG A 233 24.72 -9.27 -9.60
CA ARG A 233 23.82 -10.37 -9.88
C ARG A 233 22.96 -10.03 -11.10
N LYS A 234 22.91 -10.98 -12.03
CA LYS A 234 22.06 -10.90 -13.22
C LYS A 234 20.77 -11.67 -12.96
N PHE A 235 19.67 -11.09 -13.42
CA PHE A 235 18.36 -11.72 -13.36
C PHE A 235 17.89 -12.02 -14.79
N ASN A 236 17.25 -13.18 -14.95
CA ASN A 236 16.60 -13.54 -16.20
C ASN A 236 15.13 -13.17 -16.06
N ILE A 237 14.69 -12.19 -16.84
CA ILE A 237 13.31 -11.74 -16.87
C ILE A 237 12.65 -12.34 -18.09
N LYS A 238 11.49 -12.95 -17.90
CA LYS A 238 10.72 -13.49 -19.03
C LYS A 238 10.11 -12.34 -19.82
N VAL A 239 10.31 -12.38 -21.13
CA VAL A 239 9.62 -11.51 -22.08
C VAL A 239 8.85 -12.36 -23.09
N ALA A 240 7.58 -12.03 -23.27
CA ALA A 240 6.59 -12.71 -24.10
C ALA A 240 6.40 -14.23 -23.89
N ARG A 241 5.21 -14.71 -24.26
CA ARG A 241 5.03 -16.05 -24.86
C ARG A 241 4.86 -15.82 -26.35
N ASP A 242 5.42 -16.66 -27.22
CA ASP A 242 5.02 -16.56 -28.63
C ASP A 242 3.50 -16.82 -28.76
N LYS A 243 2.86 -16.32 -29.83
CA LYS A 243 1.43 -16.56 -30.10
C LYS A 243 1.09 -18.06 -30.32
N ALA A 244 2.08 -18.95 -30.29
CA ALA A 244 1.97 -20.40 -30.49
C ALA A 244 2.28 -21.22 -29.22
N GLY A 245 2.53 -20.60 -28.07
CA GLY A 245 2.84 -21.26 -26.79
C GLY A 245 4.26 -21.82 -26.62
N HIS A 246 5.24 -21.49 -27.48
CA HIS A 246 6.64 -21.91 -27.29
C HIS A 246 7.39 -20.96 -26.33
N GLY A 247 8.33 -21.56 -25.60
CA GLY A 247 8.97 -21.01 -24.40
C GLY A 247 9.45 -19.56 -24.52
N GLY A 248 9.15 -18.78 -23.49
CA GLY A 248 9.42 -17.34 -23.42
C GLY A 248 10.90 -16.99 -23.56
N HIS A 249 11.16 -15.86 -24.22
CA HIS A 249 12.50 -15.32 -24.30
C HIS A 249 12.93 -14.82 -22.91
N LEU A 250 14.22 -14.98 -22.58
CA LEU A 250 14.78 -14.47 -21.34
C LEU A 250 15.68 -13.29 -21.65
N LEU A 251 15.43 -12.14 -21.02
CA LEU A 251 16.34 -11.00 -21.04
C LEU A 251 17.19 -11.02 -19.77
N GLY A 252 18.52 -10.97 -19.95
CA GLY A 252 19.45 -10.79 -18.86
C GLY A 252 19.51 -9.32 -18.45
N VAL A 253 19.03 -8.99 -17.25
CA VAL A 253 19.05 -7.62 -16.71
C VAL A 253 20.06 -7.54 -15.55
N PRO A 254 20.98 -6.56 -15.54
CA PRO A 254 21.87 -6.34 -14.40
C PRO A 254 21.07 -5.81 -13.19
N GLY A 255 21.50 -6.17 -11.98
CA GLY A 255 21.03 -5.56 -10.74
C GLY A 255 21.25 -4.05 -10.79
N GLY A 256 20.20 -3.28 -11.07
CA GLY A 256 20.26 -1.83 -11.13
C GLY A 256 20.60 -1.22 -9.76
N LYS A 257 20.98 0.07 -9.76
CA LYS A 257 21.02 0.89 -8.54
C LYS A 257 19.86 1.87 -8.61
N SER A 258 19.09 2.02 -7.53
CA SER A 258 18.05 3.05 -7.42
C SER A 258 18.67 4.42 -7.17
N ASP A 259 18.06 5.47 -7.73
CA ASP A 259 18.29 6.84 -7.28
C ASP A 259 17.62 6.99 -5.91
N ALA A 260 18.43 7.10 -4.86
CA ALA A 260 17.97 7.15 -3.49
C ALA A 260 17.80 8.58 -2.97
N SER A 261 17.84 9.61 -3.83
CA SER A 261 17.80 11.02 -3.39
C SER A 261 16.55 11.37 -2.57
N GLU A 262 15.36 10.90 -2.97
CA GLU A 262 14.12 11.10 -2.21
C GLU A 262 14.11 10.32 -0.88
N ILE A 263 14.67 9.11 -0.87
CA ILE A 263 14.85 8.31 0.35
C ILE A 263 15.83 8.98 1.31
N GLU A 264 16.93 9.55 0.81
CA GLU A 264 17.91 10.28 1.61
C GLU A 264 17.34 11.60 2.15
N ALA A 265 16.45 12.26 1.39
CA ALA A 265 15.68 13.41 1.89
C ALA A 265 14.72 13.01 3.01
N LEU A 266 13.98 11.91 2.84
CA LEU A 266 13.10 11.35 3.87
C LEU A 266 13.89 10.98 5.13
N LYS A 267 15.01 10.28 4.97
CA LYS A 267 15.93 9.93 6.06
C LYS A 267 16.45 11.17 6.78
N SER A 268 16.85 12.21 6.04
CA SER A 268 17.31 13.48 6.63
C SER A 268 16.20 14.13 7.48
N ARG A 269 14.95 14.11 6.99
CA ARG A 269 13.78 14.59 7.74
C ARG A 269 13.50 13.74 8.99
N ILE A 270 13.63 12.41 8.92
CA ILE A 270 13.50 11.54 10.09
C ILE A 270 14.58 11.87 11.12
N VAL A 271 15.83 12.01 10.69
CA VAL A 271 16.94 12.36 11.59
C VAL A 271 16.72 13.72 12.24
N SER A 272 16.21 14.73 11.52
CA SER A 272 15.90 16.03 12.12
C SER A 272 14.80 15.96 13.17
N MET A 273 13.80 15.08 13.01
CA MET A 273 12.77 14.86 14.03
C MET A 273 13.33 14.30 15.36
N TYR A 274 14.47 13.58 15.30
CA TYR A 274 15.17 13.07 16.48
C TYR A 274 16.14 14.08 17.11
N ALA A 275 16.52 15.14 16.38
CA ALA A 275 17.42 16.15 16.92
C ALA A 275 16.79 16.81 18.16
N PRO A 276 17.52 16.93 19.29
CA PRO A 276 17.00 17.59 20.46
C PRO A 276 16.65 19.04 20.13
N THR A 277 15.40 19.44 20.38
CA THR A 277 14.99 20.83 20.31
C THR A 277 15.87 21.62 21.28
N PRO A 278 16.59 22.67 20.83
CA PRO A 278 17.36 23.51 21.75
C PRO A 278 16.41 24.04 22.82
N LEU A 279 16.76 23.84 24.10
CA LEU A 279 16.03 24.46 25.20
C LEU A 279 16.02 25.98 24.97
N PRO A 280 14.88 26.67 25.14
CA PRO A 280 14.86 28.12 25.05
C PRO A 280 15.90 28.68 26.01
N GLN A 281 16.80 29.52 25.48
CA GLN A 281 17.78 30.23 26.30
C GLN A 281 17.02 31.11 27.31
N ALA A 282 17.35 30.92 28.59
CA ALA A 282 16.77 31.65 29.72
C ALA A 282 17.17 33.13 29.72
#